data_AF-A0A933HQ77-F1
#
_entry.id   AF-A0A933HQ77-F1
#
_cell.length_a   1.000
_cell.length_b   1.000
_cell.length_c   1.000
_cell.angle_alpha   90.00
_cell.angle_beta   90.00
_cell.angle_gamma   90.00
#
_symmetry.space_group_name_H-M   'P 1'
#
loop_
_entity.id
_entity.type
_entity.pdbx_description
1 polymer ?
#
loop_
_entity_poly.entity_id
_entity_poly.type
_entity_poly.pdbx_seq_one_letter_code
_entity_poly.pdbx_strand_id
1 'polypeptide(L)'
;MTRRPLQITLAFIGVVQLVLGVVFALAPAQFSAMMGLAQTPTWAYWMFGMFSARALGFAYGMFLAARDPARHIHWIQAMIGVQAIDWLATMYFVLTGAVTLAQVSTASFLPLIFIGMLVIFYPRQQSTTLTTPGRPNKQRA
;
A
#
# COMPACT_ATOMS: atom_id res chain seq x y z
N MET A 1 22.42 2.69 -3.89
CA MET A 1 21.42 2.38 -2.84
C MET A 1 20.67 1.12 -3.25
N THR A 2 20.67 0.12 -2.37
CA THR A 2 20.25 -1.27 -2.64
C THR A 2 18.78 -1.32 -3.07
N ARG A 3 18.51 -1.68 -4.34
CA ARG A 3 17.14 -1.84 -4.86
C ARG A 3 16.40 -3.03 -4.25
N ARG A 4 17.14 -4.07 -3.84
CA ARG A 4 16.61 -5.33 -3.30
C ARG A 4 15.65 -5.19 -2.11
N PRO A 5 15.96 -4.45 -1.02
CA PRO A 5 15.04 -4.27 0.10
C PRO A 5 13.69 -3.68 -0.32
N LEU A 6 13.68 -2.64 -1.18
CA LEU A 6 12.44 -2.07 -1.70
C LEU A 6 11.62 -3.10 -2.48
N GLN A 7 12.26 -3.88 -3.34
CA GLN A 7 11.58 -4.91 -4.12
C GLN A 7 10.96 -5.99 -3.23
N ILE A 8 11.67 -6.41 -2.18
CA ILE A 8 11.17 -7.36 -1.18
C ILE A 8 9.98 -6.76 -0.42
N THR A 9 10.07 -5.51 0.03
CA THR A 9 8.95 -4.82 0.70
C THR A 9 7.73 -4.74 -0.20
N LEU A 10 7.88 -4.35 -1.47
CA LEU A 10 6.79 -4.28 -2.43
C LEU A 10 6.17 -5.66 -2.69
N ALA A 11 6.98 -6.69 -2.88
CA ALA A 11 6.49 -8.06 -3.05
C ALA A 11 5.74 -8.54 -1.81
N PHE A 12 6.25 -8.26 -0.61
CA PHE A 12 5.60 -8.64 0.64
C PHE A 12 4.25 -7.94 0.82
N ILE A 13 4.18 -6.62 0.58
CA ILE A 13 2.91 -5.88 0.58
C ILE A 13 1.95 -6.48 -0.44
N GLY A 14 2.43 -6.82 -1.64
CA GLY A 14 1.64 -7.50 -2.66
C GLY A 14 1.05 -8.83 -2.19
N VAL A 15 1.83 -9.66 -1.49
CA VAL A 15 1.36 -10.93 -0.91
C VAL A 15 0.30 -10.68 0.16
N VAL A 16 0.52 -9.73 1.07
CA VAL A 16 -0.47 -9.39 2.11
C VAL A 16 -1.79 -8.93 1.50
N GLN A 17 -1.73 -8.04 0.50
CA GLN A 17 -2.91 -7.56 -0.21
C GLN A 17 -3.63 -8.67 -0.98
N LEU A 18 -2.88 -9.60 -1.59
CA LEU A 18 -3.44 -10.74 -2.28
C LEU A 18 -4.19 -11.66 -1.30
N VAL A 19 -3.55 -12.02 -0.18
CA VAL A 19 -4.15 -12.90 0.84
C VAL A 19 -5.38 -12.26 1.45
N LEU A 20 -5.31 -11.01 1.89
CA LEU A 20 -6.46 -10.29 2.44
C LEU A 20 -7.58 -10.12 1.41
N GLY A 21 -7.24 -9.78 0.16
CA GLY A 21 -8.20 -9.69 -0.92
C GLY A 21 -8.94 -11.00 -1.14
N VAL A 22 -8.22 -12.12 -1.23
CA VAL A 22 -8.84 -13.46 -1.39
C VAL A 22 -9.72 -13.81 -0.20
N VAL A 23 -9.25 -13.60 1.04
CA VAL A 23 -10.02 -13.90 2.25
C VAL A 23 -11.31 -13.07 2.32
N PHE A 24 -11.25 -11.77 2.00
CA PHE A 24 -12.44 -10.92 2.02
C PHE A 24 -13.42 -11.22 0.88
N ALA A 25 -12.95 -11.73 -0.25
CA ALA A 25 -13.83 -12.18 -1.34
C ALA A 25 -14.57 -13.48 -0.99
N LEU A 26 -13.88 -14.44 -0.39
CA LEU A 26 -14.38 -15.81 -0.25
C LEU A 26 -14.94 -16.12 1.14
N ALA A 27 -14.41 -15.48 2.18
CA ALA A 27 -14.70 -15.81 3.57
C ALA A 27 -14.79 -14.57 4.50
N PRO A 28 -15.56 -13.52 4.14
CA PRO A 28 -15.63 -12.29 4.94
C PRO A 28 -16.25 -12.54 6.33
N ALA A 29 -17.27 -13.38 6.44
CA ALA A 29 -17.94 -13.69 7.71
C ALA A 29 -17.01 -14.45 8.67
N GLN A 30 -16.25 -15.42 8.15
CA GLN A 30 -15.29 -16.19 8.92
C GLN A 30 -14.15 -15.30 9.41
N PHE A 31 -13.67 -14.39 8.56
CA PHE A 31 -12.68 -13.39 8.97
C PHE A 31 -13.21 -12.53 10.12
N SER A 32 -14.40 -11.95 10.00
CA SER A 32 -15.01 -11.16 11.07
C SER A 32 -15.14 -11.94 12.38
N ALA A 33 -15.55 -13.21 12.31
CA ALA A 33 -15.67 -14.07 13.47
C ALA A 33 -14.31 -14.38 14.13
N MET A 34 -13.26 -14.64 13.34
CA MET A 34 -11.89 -14.85 13.85
C MET A 34 -11.33 -13.61 14.54
N MET A 35 -11.68 -12.43 14.04
CA MET A 35 -11.30 -11.15 14.67
C MET A 35 -12.18 -10.83 15.89
N GLY A 36 -13.14 -11.68 16.27
CA GLY A 36 -14.06 -11.45 17.39
C GLY A 36 -14.97 -10.25 17.18
N LEU A 37 -15.27 -9.87 15.92
CA LEU A 37 -16.19 -8.79 15.61
C LEU A 37 -17.65 -9.24 15.82
N ALA A 38 -18.51 -8.29 16.17
CA ALA A 38 -19.94 -8.56 16.31
C ALA A 38 -20.55 -9.06 14.99
N GLN A 39 -21.53 -9.96 15.10
CA GLN A 39 -22.29 -10.42 13.95
C GLN A 39 -22.97 -9.22 13.28
N THR A 40 -22.77 -9.11 11.98
CA THR A 40 -23.30 -8.01 11.17
C THR A 40 -24.28 -8.56 10.13
N PRO A 41 -25.27 -7.76 9.70
CA PRO A 41 -26.15 -8.16 8.62
C PRO A 41 -25.35 -8.58 7.38
N THR A 42 -25.81 -9.62 6.68
CA THR A 42 -25.07 -10.21 5.56
C THR A 42 -24.79 -9.24 4.41
N TRP A 43 -25.65 -8.24 4.21
CA TRP A 43 -25.43 -7.19 3.22
C TRP A 43 -24.16 -6.37 3.52
N ALA A 44 -23.70 -6.29 4.77
CA ALA A 44 -22.48 -5.57 5.12
C ALA A 44 -21.22 -6.25 4.54
N TYR A 45 -21.26 -7.57 4.32
CA TYR A 45 -20.17 -8.31 3.68
C TYR A 45 -19.95 -7.93 2.21
N TRP A 46 -20.93 -7.29 1.57
CA TRP A 46 -20.75 -6.70 0.24
C TRP A 46 -19.63 -5.63 0.24
N MET A 47 -19.45 -4.87 1.33
CA MET A 47 -18.34 -3.90 1.46
C MET A 47 -16.98 -4.60 1.46
N PHE A 48 -16.86 -5.77 2.09
CA PHE A 48 -15.65 -6.58 2.07
C PHE A 48 -15.34 -7.08 0.65
N GLY A 49 -16.36 -7.49 -0.11
CA GLY A 49 -16.21 -7.84 -1.52
C GLY A 49 -15.70 -6.66 -2.38
N MET A 50 -16.26 -5.46 -2.18
CA MET A 50 -15.80 -4.25 -2.87
C MET A 50 -14.38 -3.86 -2.46
N PHE A 51 -14.01 -4.02 -1.19
CA PHE A 51 -12.64 -3.78 -0.72
C PHE A 51 -11.66 -4.80 -1.30
N SER A 52 -12.05 -6.08 -1.37
CA SER A 52 -11.26 -7.16 -1.96
C SER A 52 -10.82 -6.83 -3.38
N ALA A 53 -11.72 -6.33 -4.23
CA ALA A 53 -11.36 -5.94 -5.60
C ALA A 53 -10.21 -4.93 -5.65
N ARG A 54 -10.21 -3.95 -4.72
CA ARG A 54 -9.13 -2.95 -4.61
C ARG A 54 -7.85 -3.58 -4.08
N ALA A 55 -7.95 -4.41 -3.04
CA ALA A 55 -6.80 -5.14 -2.48
C ALA A 55 -6.10 -5.99 -3.56
N LEU A 56 -6.86 -6.72 -4.38
CA LEU A 56 -6.34 -7.51 -5.49
C LEU A 56 -5.70 -6.64 -6.59
N GLY A 57 -6.33 -5.51 -6.94
CA GLY A 57 -5.76 -4.55 -7.90
C GLY A 57 -4.43 -3.96 -7.41
N PHE A 58 -4.35 -3.63 -6.12
CA PHE A 58 -3.13 -3.15 -5.50
C PHE A 58 -2.07 -4.25 -5.36
N ALA A 59 -2.46 -5.50 -5.09
CA ALA A 59 -1.53 -6.64 -5.10
C ALA A 59 -0.83 -6.77 -6.45
N TYR A 60 -1.60 -6.69 -7.55
CA TYR A 60 -1.06 -6.66 -8.91
C TYR A 60 -0.09 -5.49 -9.12
N GLY A 61 -0.51 -4.28 -8.75
CA GLY A 61 0.33 -3.08 -8.85
C GLY A 61 1.64 -3.19 -8.06
N MET A 62 1.61 -3.80 -6.87
CA MET A 62 2.79 -4.03 -6.05
C MET A 62 3.74 -5.06 -6.64
N PHE A 63 3.25 -6.15 -7.22
CA PHE A 63 4.11 -7.11 -7.93
C PHE A 63 4.76 -6.49 -9.17
N LEU A 64 4.05 -5.61 -9.87
CA LEU A 64 4.61 -4.87 -11.00
C LEU A 64 5.68 -3.88 -10.54
N ALA A 65 5.40 -3.13 -9.47
CA ALA A 65 6.35 -2.20 -8.86
C ALA A 65 7.57 -2.92 -8.27
N ALA A 66 7.43 -4.13 -7.73
CA ALA A 66 8.55 -4.91 -7.23
C ALA A 66 9.56 -5.28 -8.34
N ARG A 67 9.10 -5.46 -9.59
CA ARG A 67 9.97 -5.76 -10.74
C ARG A 67 10.75 -4.52 -11.19
N ASP A 68 10.06 -3.39 -11.30
CA ASP A 68 10.67 -2.10 -11.68
C ASP A 68 10.08 -0.94 -10.85
N PRO A 69 10.65 -0.66 -9.66
CA PRO A 69 10.09 0.35 -8.76
C PRO A 69 10.16 1.78 -9.32
N ALA A 70 11.17 2.07 -10.13
CA ALA A 70 11.40 3.41 -10.67
C ALA A 70 10.34 3.77 -11.73
N ARG A 71 9.95 2.80 -12.56
CA ARG A 71 8.91 2.99 -13.58
C ARG A 71 7.49 3.02 -13.02
N HIS A 72 7.27 2.43 -11.84
CA HIS A 72 5.93 2.26 -11.25
C HIS A 72 5.75 3.07 -9.96
N ILE A 73 6.38 4.24 -9.87
CA ILE A 73 6.38 5.07 -8.66
C ILE A 73 4.97 5.47 -8.20
N HIS A 74 4.04 5.66 -9.13
CA HIS A 74 2.65 6.00 -8.83
C HIS A 74 1.91 4.89 -8.06
N TRP A 75 2.25 3.62 -8.30
CA TRP A 75 1.70 2.52 -7.51
C TRP A 75 2.17 2.58 -6.06
N ILE A 76 3.44 2.95 -5.84
CA ILE A 76 4.01 3.10 -4.50
C ILE A 76 3.35 4.28 -3.78
N GLN A 77 3.19 5.43 -4.45
CA GLN A 77 2.52 6.60 -3.90
C GLN A 77 1.05 6.31 -3.53
N ALA A 78 0.30 5.66 -4.42
CA ALA A 78 -1.08 5.28 -4.16
C ALA A 78 -1.19 4.31 -2.98
N MET A 79 -0.28 3.32 -2.90
CA MET A 79 -0.21 2.37 -1.79
C MET A 79 0.09 3.05 -0.45
N ILE A 80 0.98 4.05 -0.41
CA ILE A 80 1.22 4.85 0.80
C ILE A 80 -0.07 5.60 1.19
N GLY A 81 -0.73 6.24 0.23
CA GLY A 81 -1.97 7.01 0.47
C GLY A 81 -3.10 6.14 1.03
N VAL A 82 -3.36 4.99 0.41
CA VAL A 82 -4.40 4.05 0.87
C VAL A 82 -4.10 3.55 2.28
N GLN A 83 -2.86 3.16 2.57
CA GLN A 83 -2.48 2.69 3.90
C GLN A 83 -2.62 3.78 4.97
N ALA A 84 -2.33 5.04 4.64
CA ALA A 84 -2.52 6.14 5.56
C ALA A 84 -4.01 6.37 5.87
N ILE A 85 -4.87 6.31 4.85
CA ILE A 85 -6.32 6.43 5.02
C ILE A 85 -6.88 5.26 5.84
N ASP A 86 -6.49 4.03 5.53
CA ASP A 86 -6.91 2.83 6.25
C ASP A 86 -6.50 2.89 7.72
N TRP A 87 -5.29 3.37 8.00
CA TRP A 87 -4.80 3.54 9.37
C TRP A 87 -5.60 4.61 10.12
N LEU A 88 -5.87 5.77 9.51
CA LEU A 88 -6.69 6.82 10.11
C LEU A 88 -8.11 6.33 10.41
N ALA A 89 -8.73 5.60 9.47
CA ALA A 89 -10.04 5.00 9.68
C ALA A 89 -10.02 3.99 10.83
N THR A 90 -8.99 3.14 10.90
CA THR A 90 -8.80 2.18 12.00
C THR A 90 -8.71 2.89 13.34
N MET A 91 -7.91 3.95 13.44
CA MET A 91 -7.77 4.73 14.68
C MET A 91 -9.09 5.41 15.08
N TYR A 92 -9.85 5.94 14.13
CA TYR A 92 -11.17 6.49 14.41
C TYR A 92 -12.11 5.45 15.07
N PHE A 93 -12.17 4.23 14.53
CA PHE A 93 -13.01 3.17 15.10
C PHE A 93 -12.49 2.62 16.44
N VAL A 94 -11.18 2.65 16.67
CA VAL A 94 -10.59 2.33 17.98
C VAL A 94 -10.95 3.39 19.01
N LEU A 95 -10.78 4.66 18.68
CA LEU A 95 -11.02 5.80 19.59
C LEU A 95 -12.50 5.96 19.96
N THR A 96 -13.42 5.56 19.06
CA THR A 96 -14.86 5.54 19.33
C THR A 96 -15.31 4.29 20.09
N GLY A 97 -14.42 3.33 20.34
CA GLY A 97 -14.73 2.07 21.03
C GLY A 97 -15.53 1.08 20.19
N ALA A 98 -15.69 1.33 18.88
CA ALA A 98 -16.39 0.42 17.98
C ALA A 98 -15.62 -0.89 17.75
N VAL A 99 -14.28 -0.82 17.81
CA VAL A 99 -13.37 -1.97 17.79
C VAL A 99 -12.26 -1.77 18.82
N THR A 100 -11.68 -2.85 19.31
CA THR A 100 -10.53 -2.82 20.21
C THR A 100 -9.22 -2.96 19.44
N LEU A 101 -8.11 -2.47 20.01
CA LEU A 101 -6.77 -2.64 19.41
C LEU A 101 -6.40 -4.11 19.16
N ALA A 102 -6.91 -5.04 19.98
CA ALA A 102 -6.69 -6.47 19.77
C ALA A 102 -7.36 -6.98 18.50
N GLN A 103 -8.59 -6.52 18.22
CA GLN A 103 -9.39 -6.88 17.04
C GLN A 103 -8.86 -6.24 15.74
N VAL A 104 -8.01 -5.23 15.81
CA VAL A 104 -7.42 -4.57 14.63
C VAL A 104 -5.90 -4.49 14.69
N SER A 105 -5.26 -5.42 15.40
CA SER A 105 -3.82 -5.40 15.68
C SER A 105 -2.98 -5.34 14.39
N THR A 106 -3.31 -6.13 13.37
CA THR A 106 -2.62 -6.08 12.08
C THR A 106 -2.81 -4.74 11.37
N ALA A 107 -4.03 -4.20 11.34
CA ALA A 107 -4.33 -2.90 10.71
C ALA A 107 -3.76 -1.70 11.49
N SER A 108 -3.46 -1.86 12.78
CA SER A 108 -2.92 -0.78 13.63
C SER A 108 -1.41 -0.58 13.47
N PHE A 109 -0.65 -1.66 13.19
CA PHE A 109 0.81 -1.62 13.21
C PHE A 109 1.47 -1.85 11.83
N LEU A 110 0.95 -2.75 10.99
CA LEU A 110 1.58 -3.05 9.69
C LEU A 110 1.64 -1.83 8.75
N PRO A 111 0.57 -1.00 8.62
CA PRO A 111 0.60 0.14 7.73
C PRO A 111 1.70 1.15 8.05
N LEU A 112 1.97 1.41 9.34
CA LEU A 112 3.03 2.33 9.76
C LEU A 112 4.42 1.81 9.37
N ILE A 113 4.64 0.50 9.53
CA ILE A 113 5.90 -0.15 9.17
C ILE A 113 6.09 -0.12 7.64
N PHE A 114 5.04 -0.39 6.87
CA PHE A 114 5.07 -0.35 5.41
C PHE A 114 5.27 1.05 4.87
N ILE A 115 4.54 2.05 5.38
CA ILE A 115 4.73 3.46 5.02
C ILE A 115 6.18 3.87 5.33
N GLY A 116 6.69 3.56 6.53
CA GLY A 116 8.06 3.85 6.91
C GLY A 116 9.07 3.25 5.93
N MET A 117 8.95 1.97 5.60
CA MET A 117 9.84 1.31 4.62
C MET A 117 9.74 1.93 3.23
N LEU A 118 8.52 2.20 2.73
CA LEU A 118 8.33 2.77 1.40
C LEU A 118 8.85 4.20 1.29
N VAL A 119 8.76 5.00 2.36
CA VAL A 119 9.29 6.37 2.42
C VAL A 119 10.82 6.36 2.52
N ILE A 120 11.39 5.51 3.38
CA ILE A 120 12.84 5.41 3.59
C ILE A 120 13.54 4.92 2.31
N PHE A 121 12.98 3.92 1.65
CA PHE A 121 13.56 3.33 0.44
C PHE A 121 12.98 3.90 -0.86
N TYR A 122 12.29 5.03 -0.80
CA TYR A 122 11.61 5.62 -1.94
C TYR A 122 12.60 5.88 -3.10
N PRO A 123 12.31 5.41 -4.33
CA PRO A 123 13.18 5.62 -5.48
C PRO A 123 13.15 7.10 -5.88
N ARG A 124 14.12 7.87 -5.39
CA ARG A 124 14.33 9.26 -5.83
C ARG A 124 14.75 9.22 -7.30
N GLN A 125 13.93 9.81 -8.17
CA GLN A 125 14.29 9.98 -9.57
C GLN A 125 15.60 10.77 -9.62
N GLN A 126 16.60 10.21 -10.31
CA GLN A 126 17.77 10.97 -10.66
C GLN A 126 17.27 12.04 -11.64
N SER A 127 17.17 13.28 -11.17
CA SER A 127 17.00 14.42 -12.06
C SER A 127 18.04 14.27 -13.14
N THR A 128 17.61 13.95 -14.36
CA THR A 128 18.48 14.03 -15.51
C THR A 128 18.84 15.49 -15.61
N THR A 129 20.00 15.84 -15.05
CA THR A 129 20.66 17.10 -15.34
C THR A 129 20.83 17.11 -16.84
N LEU A 130 19.89 17.76 -17.54
CA LEU A 130 20.06 18.15 -18.92
C LEU A 130 21.22 19.13 -18.89
N THR A 131 22.44 18.59 -19.01
CA THR A 131 23.61 19.34 -19.42
C THR A 131 23.27 19.80 -20.83
N THR A 132 22.66 20.97 -20.96
CA THR A 132 22.50 21.66 -22.25
C THR A 132 23.89 21.66 -22.90
N PRO A 133 24.09 20.95 -24.03
CA PRO A 133 25.37 20.99 -24.74
C PRO A 133 25.66 22.45 -25.09
N GLY A 134 26.90 22.86 -24.81
CA GLY A 134 27.34 24.25 -24.88
C GLY A 134 26.79 25.00 -26.08
N ARG A 135 26.23 26.19 -25.82
CA ARG A 135 26.07 27.21 -26.86
C ARG A 135 27.44 27.43 -27.51
N PRO A 136 27.57 27.30 -28.84
CA PRO A 136 28.82 27.64 -29.50
C PRO A 136 29.15 29.12 -29.23
N ASN A 137 30.38 29.31 -28.78
CA ASN A 137 31.05 30.58 -28.59
C ASN A 137 30.97 31.38 -29.90
N LYS A 138 30.14 32.44 -29.94
CA LYS A 138 30.23 33.46 -30.99
C LYS A 138 31.47 34.31 -30.72
N GLN A 139 32.63 33.77 -31.09
CA GLN A 139 33.83 34.55 -31.30
C GLN A 139 33.64 35.42 -32.54
N ARG A 140 33.81 36.73 -32.32
CA ARG A 140 34.53 37.69 -33.17
C ARG A 140 34.06 37.86 -34.63
N ALA A 141 33.45 39.01 -34.89
CA ALA A 141 33.76 39.85 -36.03
C ALA A 141 33.73 41.30 -35.55
#